data_AF-A0A2H9N9J6-F1
#
_entry.id   AF-A0A2H9N9J6-F1
#
_cell.length_a   1.000
_cell.length_b   1.000
_cell.length_c   1.000
_cell.angle_alpha   90.00
_cell.angle_beta   90.00
_cell.angle_gamma   90.00
#
_symmetry.space_group_name_H-M   'P 1'
#
loop_
_entity.id
_entity.type
_entity.pdbx_description
1 polymer ?
#
loop_
_entity_poly.entity_id
_entity_poly.type
_entity_poly.pdbx_seq_one_letter_code
_entity_poly.pdbx_strand_id
1 'polypeptide(L)' 'DPEKCQACLFCLIECPVGAVQGGKDQVHWVDQEKCVKCGTCYEVCNFDAVKKLSGEPIPPHPPKGMKPVRKGK' A
#
# COMPACT_ATOMS: atom_id res chain seq x y z
N ASP A 1 5.60 -3.67 -0.95
CA ASP A 1 6.97 -3.13 -0.97
C ASP A 1 6.93 -1.61 -0.92
N PRO A 2 7.37 -1.00 0.18
CA PRO A 2 7.38 0.45 0.33
C PRO A 2 8.27 1.14 -0.71
N GLU A 3 9.35 0.48 -1.14
CA GLU A 3 10.31 1.01 -2.13
C GLU A 3 9.72 1.13 -3.55
N LYS A 4 8.71 0.32 -3.87
CA LYS A 4 8.03 0.37 -5.17
C LYS A 4 6.85 1.35 -5.17
N CYS A 5 6.34 1.72 -4.00
CA CYS A 5 5.19 2.61 -3.89
C CYS A 5 5.54 4.02 -4.39
N GLN A 6 4.75 4.52 -5.35
CA GLN A 6 4.89 5.88 -5.90
C GLN A 6 4.00 6.92 -5.20
N ALA A 7 3.29 6.56 -4.12
CA ALA A 7 2.28 7.40 -3.47
C ALA A 7 1.24 7.99 -4.46
N CYS A 8 0.76 7.17 -5.40
CA CYS A 8 -0.17 7.56 -6.46
C CYS A 8 -1.64 7.69 -6.00
N LEU A 9 -1.92 7.50 -4.72
CA LEU A 9 -3.23 7.47 -4.04
C LEU A 9 -4.28 6.46 -4.52
N PHE A 10 -4.11 5.78 -5.66
CA PHE A 10 -5.11 4.86 -6.22
C PHE A 10 -5.58 3.78 -5.24
N CYS A 11 -4.66 3.04 -4.62
CA CYS A 11 -5.05 1.99 -3.66
C CYS A 11 -5.74 2.53 -2.40
N LEU A 12 -5.55 3.82 -2.07
CA LEU A 12 -6.21 4.47 -0.95
C LEU A 12 -7.65 4.85 -1.31
N ILE A 13 -7.87 5.36 -2.51
CA ILE A 13 -9.19 5.76 -3.03
C ILE A 13 -10.06 4.52 -3.29
N GLU A 14 -9.48 3.49 -3.90
CA GLU A 14 -10.21 2.29 -4.33
C GLU A 14 -10.47 1.29 -3.19
N CYS A 15 -9.94 1.54 -1.99
CA CYS A 15 -10.15 0.64 -0.86
C CYS A 15 -11.59 0.78 -0.31
N PRO A 16 -12.46 -0.24 -0.43
CA PRO A 16 -13.87 -0.11 -0.05
C PRO A 16 -14.09 0.07 1.46
N VAL A 17 -13.11 -0.36 2.27
CA VAL A 17 -13.15 -0.29 3.74
C VAL A 17 -12.23 0.78 4.32
N GLY A 18 -11.52 1.54 3.47
CA GLY A 18 -10.56 2.55 3.94
C GLY A 18 -9.42 1.97 4.78
N ALA A 19 -9.04 0.71 4.55
CA ALA A 19 -7.95 0.04 5.27
C ALA A 19 -6.57 0.53 4.82
N VAL A 20 -6.45 1.22 3.69
CA VAL A 20 -5.16 1.74 3.23
C VAL A 20 -4.89 3.09 3.88
N GLN A 21 -3.78 3.17 4.59
CA GLN A 21 -3.27 4.38 5.24
C GLN A 21 -2.09 4.94 4.44
N GLY A 22 -1.93 6.26 4.47
CA GLY A 22 -0.93 6.96 3.68
C GLY A 22 -1.43 8.32 3.21
N GLY A 23 -0.69 8.95 2.31
CA GLY A 23 -1.04 10.28 1.85
C GLY A 23 -0.14 10.77 0.73
N LYS A 24 -0.34 12.03 0.33
CA LYS A 24 0.46 12.67 -0.71
C LYS A 24 1.94 12.67 -0.30
N ASP A 25 2.82 12.20 -1.19
CA ASP A 25 4.25 12.03 -0.93
C ASP A 25 4.60 11.09 0.25
N GLN A 26 3.69 10.18 0.60
CA GLN A 26 3.90 9.17 1.65
C GLN A 26 3.58 7.78 1.13
N VAL A 27 4.46 6.82 1.41
CA VAL A 27 4.21 5.40 1.08
C VAL A 27 2.93 4.94 1.76
N HIS A 28 2.07 4.25 1.02
CA HIS A 28 0.86 3.67 1.57
C HIS A 28 1.11 2.32 2.23
N TRP A 29 0.37 2.02 3.28
CA TRP A 29 0.35 0.72 3.95
C TRP A 29 -1.07 0.26 4.20
N VAL A 30 -1.26 -1.05 4.23
CA VAL A 30 -2.58 -1.64 4.47
C VAL A 30 -2.69 -1.98 5.94
N ASP A 31 -3.62 -1.33 6.64
CA ASP A 31 -4.05 -1.65 7.98
C ASP A 31 -4.78 -3.00 7.95
N GLN A 32 -4.11 -4.05 8.44
CA GLN A 32 -4.66 -5.40 8.43
C GLN A 32 -5.78 -5.61 9.45
N GLU A 33 -5.92 -4.73 10.45
CA GLU A 33 -7.04 -4.80 11.40
C GLU A 33 -8.36 -4.42 10.71
N LYS A 34 -8.29 -3.53 9.71
CA LYS A 34 -9.44 -3.11 8.88
C LYS A 34 -9.54 -3.87 7.55
N CYS A 35 -8.46 -4.50 7.11
CA CYS A 35 -8.40 -5.16 5.81
C CYS A 35 -9.28 -6.40 5.76
N VAL A 36 -10.29 -6.38 4.89
CA VAL A 36 -11.16 -7.53 4.60
C VAL A 36 -10.60 -8.46 3.51
N LYS A 37 -9.33 -8.24 3.10
CA LYS A 37 -8.63 -9.02 2.07
C LYS A 37 -9.37 -9.08 0.72
N CYS A 38 -10.06 -8.00 0.34
CA CYS A 38 -10.81 -7.93 -0.93
C CYS A 38 -9.92 -7.99 -2.18
N GLY A 39 -8.65 -7.59 -2.07
CA GLY A 39 -7.70 -7.63 -3.19
C GLY A 39 -7.70 -6.40 -4.11
N THR A 40 -8.64 -5.46 -3.95
CA THR A 40 -8.75 -4.27 -4.82
C THR A 40 -7.45 -3.45 -4.88
N CYS A 41 -6.79 -3.23 -3.75
CA CYS A 41 -5.54 -2.48 -3.68
C CYS A 41 -4.40 -3.12 -4.47
N TYR A 42 -4.43 -4.44 -4.68
CA TYR A 42 -3.46 -5.17 -5.49
C TYR A 42 -3.75 -4.98 -6.99
N GLU A 43 -5.01 -5.08 -7.41
CA GLU A 43 -5.41 -4.94 -8.81
C GLU A 43 -5.15 -3.55 -9.37
N VAL A 44 -5.38 -2.50 -8.58
CA VAL A 44 -5.19 -1.10 -9.02
C VAL A 44 -3.73 -0.65 -8.96
N CYS A 45 -2.84 -1.47 -8.40
CA CYS A 45 -1.43 -1.10 -8.21
C CYS A 45 -0.58 -1.44 -9.44
N ASN A 46 -0.40 -0.46 -10.33
CA ASN A 46 0.46 -0.58 -11.52
C ASN A 46 1.99 -0.62 -11.23
N PHE A 47 2.40 -0.61 -9.96
CA PHE A 47 3.80 -0.55 -9.55
C PHE A 47 4.28 -1.82 -8.84
N ASP A 48 3.44 -2.85 -8.76
CA ASP A 48 3.70 -4.07 -8.00
C ASP A 48 4.16 -3.78 -6.56
N ALA A 49 3.63 -2.69 -5.98
CA ALA A 49 3.96 -2.26 -4.63
C ALA A 49 3.11 -2.98 -3.57
N VAL A 50 2.00 -3.60 -3.97
CA VAL A 50 1.15 -4.41 -3.09
C VAL A 50 1.45 -5.88 -3.38
N LYS A 51 1.68 -6.69 -2.34
CA LYS A 51 1.88 -8.14 -2.44
C LYS A 51 0.85 -8.88 -1.61
N LYS A 52 0.32 -9.98 -2.15
CA LYS A 52 -0.54 -10.92 -1.43
C LYS A 52 0.34 -11.91 -0.68
N LEU A 53 0.46 -11.76 0.63
CA LEU A 53 1.16 -12.73 1.48
C LEU A 53 0.20 -13.87 1.83
N SER A 54 0.55 -15.10 1.48
CA SER A 54 -0.20 -16.31 1.87
C SER A 54 0.67 -17.11 2.84
N GLY A 55 0.33 -17.10 4.13
CA GLY A 55 0.98 -17.94 5.14
C GLY A 55 2.12 -17.30 5.95
N GLU A 56 2.49 -16.05 5.69
CA GLU A 56 3.49 -15.31 6.47
C GLU A 56 2.84 -14.29 7.42
N PRO A 57 3.46 -14.02 8.59
CA PRO A 57 3.00 -12.98 9.50
C PRO A 57 3.03 -11.63 8.79
N ILE A 58 1.98 -10.85 9.00
CA ILE A 58 1.84 -9.52 8.43
C ILE A 58 3.01 -8.66 8.92
N PRO A 59 3.83 -8.07 8.02
CA PRO A 59 4.86 -7.15 8.42
C PRO A 59 4.22 -5.92 9.08
N PRO A 60 4.75 -5.45 10.22
CA PRO A 60 4.23 -4.26 10.88
C PRO A 60 4.34 -3.04 9.96
N HIS A 61 3.50 -2.06 10.24
CA HIS A 61 3.41 -0.78 9.55
C HIS A 61 4.81 -0.22 9.18
N PRO A 62 4.99 0.33 7.95
CA PRO A 62 6.23 0.98 7.61
C PRO A 62 6.47 2.17 8.54
N PRO A 63 7.74 2.52 8.80
CA PRO A 63 8.08 3.64 9.67
C PRO A 63 7.46 4.94 9.15
N LYS A 64 6.84 5.70 10.07
CA LYS A 64 6.28 7.03 9.79
C LYS A 64 7.34 7.91 9.10
N GLY A 65 7.01 8.48 7.94
CA GLY A 65 7.88 9.39 7.20
C GLY A 65 8.62 8.79 6.00
N MET A 66 8.32 7.54 5.62
CA MET A 66 8.88 6.94 4.41
C MET A 66 8.31 7.61 3.14
N LYS A 67 9.20 8.30 2.40
CA LYS A 67 8.87 8.94 1.12
C LYS A 67 8.86 7.91 -0.01
N PRO A 68 7.95 8.02 -0.99
CA PRO A 68 7.95 7.16 -2.17
C PRO A 68 9.20 7.39 -3.00
N VAL A 69 9.84 6.31 -3.45
CA VAL A 69 11.02 6.39 -4.32
C VAL A 69 10.54 6.67 -5.74
N ARG A 70 10.50 7.94 -6.14
CA ARG A 70 10.20 8.32 -7.53
C ARG A 70 11.34 7.88 -8.44
N LYS A 71 11.24 6.70 -9.05
CA LYS A 71 12.14 6.32 -10.15
C LYS A 71 11.73 7.13 -11.39
N GLY A 72 12.31 8.32 -11.49
CA GLY A 72 12.35 9.07 -12.75
C GLY A 72 13.14 8.28 -13.79
N LYS A 73 12.64 8.30 -15.02
CA LYS A 73 13.36 7.82 -16.19
C LYS A 73 14.48 8.78 -16.56
#